data_AF-A0A087GQ48-F1
#
_entry.id   AF-A0A087GQ48-F1
#
_cell.length_a   1.000
_cell.length_b   1.000
_cell.length_c   1.000
_cell.angle_alpha   90.00
_cell.angle_beta   90.00
_cell.angle_gamma   90.00
#
_symmetry.space_group_name_H-M   'P 1'
#
loop_
_entity.id
_entity.type
_entity.pdbx_description
1 polymer ?
#
loop_
_entity_poly.entity_id
_entity_poly.type
_entity_poly.pdbx_seq_one_letter_code
_entity_poly.pdbx_strand_id
1 'polypeptide(L)'
;MAAIRAESIATEKLGIFVEKNPPESKLTQLGVRNWPKWGCAPSKFPWTYSAKETCYLLEGKVKVYPDGSEEGVEIEAGDFIVFPKGMSCTWDVSVAVDKHYQFE
;
A
#
# COMPACT_ATOMS: atom_id res chain seq x y z
N MET A 1 18.74 10.67 25.47
CA MET A 1 17.43 10.42 24.82
C MET A 1 17.72 9.96 23.40
N ALA A 2 17.59 8.66 23.13
CA ALA A 2 17.77 8.15 21.78
C ALA A 2 16.48 8.44 20.99
N ALA A 3 16.53 9.42 20.09
CA ALA A 3 15.52 9.54 19.05
C ALA A 3 15.70 8.33 18.14
N ILE A 4 14.79 7.36 18.24
CA ILE A 4 14.66 6.29 17.26
C ILE A 4 14.27 7.00 15.95
N ARG A 5 15.25 7.25 15.07
CA ARG A 5 14.96 7.61 13.69
C ARG A 5 14.21 6.42 13.11
N ALA A 6 12.91 6.56 12.87
CA ALA A 6 12.20 5.64 12.00
C ALA A 6 12.81 5.82 10.61
N GLU A 7 13.79 4.98 10.27
CA GLU A 7 14.31 4.90 8.91
C GLU A 7 13.18 4.35 8.05
N SER A 8 12.78 5.10 7.03
CA SER A 8 11.80 4.65 6.05
C SER A 8 12.40 3.47 5.29
N ILE A 9 11.90 2.26 5.55
CA ILE A 9 12.37 1.06 4.85
C ILE A 9 11.52 0.92 3.59
N ALA A 10 12.09 1.35 2.47
CA ALA A 10 11.57 1.06 1.15
C ALA A 10 12.04 -0.34 0.72
N THR A 11 11.10 -1.19 0.33
CA THR A 11 11.37 -2.55 -0.15
C THR A 11 10.49 -2.82 -1.36
N GLU A 12 11.07 -3.44 -2.38
CA GLU A 12 10.31 -4.02 -3.48
C GLU A 12 10.20 -5.52 -3.24
N LYS A 13 8.96 -6.03 -3.10
CA LYS A 13 8.68 -7.46 -2.94
C LYS A 13 7.65 -7.88 -3.98
N LEU A 14 7.99 -8.89 -4.79
CA LEU A 14 7.11 -9.43 -5.83
C LEU A 14 6.57 -8.36 -6.81
N GLY A 15 7.39 -7.34 -7.11
CA GLY A 15 7.02 -6.22 -7.98
C GLY A 15 6.16 -5.14 -7.32
N ILE A 16 5.82 -5.28 -6.04
CA ILE A 16 5.12 -4.28 -5.24
C ILE A 16 6.16 -3.48 -4.47
N PHE A 17 6.17 -2.17 -4.65
CA PHE A 17 6.99 -1.27 -3.85
C PHE A 17 6.24 -0.91 -2.58
N VAL A 18 6.87 -1.08 -1.42
CA VAL A 18 6.32 -0.72 -0.12
C VAL A 18 7.36 0.11 0.62
N GLU A 19 6.97 1.30 1.04
CA GLU A 19 7.78 2.16 1.90
C GLU A 19 7.06 2.33 3.23
N LYS A 20 7.65 1.76 4.27
CA LYS A 20 7.10 1.83 5.62
C LYS A 20 7.39 3.19 6.22
N ASN A 21 6.36 3.87 6.71
CA ASN A 21 6.46 5.18 7.37
C ASN A 21 7.31 6.18 6.56
N PRO A 22 6.87 6.55 5.34
CA PRO A 22 7.56 7.58 4.56
C PRO A 22 7.54 8.90 5.33
N PRO A 23 8.53 9.78 5.11
CA PRO A 23 8.55 11.08 5.78
C PRO A 23 7.35 11.93 5.34
N GLU A 24 6.76 12.67 6.28
CA GLU A 24 5.59 13.52 6.02
C GLU A 24 5.82 14.54 4.91
N SER A 25 7.06 15.01 4.75
CA SER A 25 7.46 15.90 3.65
C SER A 25 7.23 15.27 2.27
N LYS A 26 7.39 13.94 2.12
CA LYS A 26 7.11 13.22 0.87
C LYS A 26 5.60 13.11 0.64
N LEU A 27 4.84 12.74 1.67
CA LEU A 27 3.37 12.66 1.61
C LEU A 27 2.75 14.01 1.24
N THR A 28 3.31 15.10 1.76
CA THR A 28 2.88 16.48 1.49
C THR A 28 3.23 16.91 0.06
N GLN A 29 4.45 16.62 -0.40
CA GLN A 29 4.88 16.91 -1.78
C GLN A 29 4.06 16.17 -2.84
N LEU A 30 3.72 14.91 -2.58
CA LEU A 30 2.84 14.11 -3.44
C LEU A 30 1.37 14.52 -3.32
N GLY A 31 1.00 15.32 -2.31
CA GLY A 31 -0.38 15.72 -2.08
C GLY A 31 -1.29 14.54 -1.73
N VAL A 32 -0.77 13.49 -1.08
CA VAL A 32 -1.49 12.24 -0.78
C VAL A 32 -2.82 12.51 -0.08
N ARG A 33 -2.86 13.53 0.80
CA ARG A 33 -4.08 13.92 1.54
C ARG A 33 -5.21 14.45 0.64
N ASN A 34 -4.89 14.87 -0.59
CA ASN A 34 -5.86 15.35 -1.58
C ASN A 34 -6.35 14.23 -2.52
N TRP A 35 -5.75 13.05 -2.46
CA TRP A 35 -6.16 11.92 -3.28
C TRP A 35 -7.52 11.40 -2.84
N PRO A 36 -8.30 10.78 -3.74
CA PRO A 36 -9.53 10.12 -3.36
C PRO A 36 -9.26 9.07 -2.28
N LYS A 37 -10.22 8.95 -1.36
CA LYS A 37 -10.21 7.94 -0.30
C LYS A 37 -11.00 6.72 -0.73
N TRP A 38 -10.51 5.55 -0.35
CA TRP A 38 -11.21 4.29 -0.52
C TRP A 38 -11.08 3.49 0.77
N GLY A 39 -12.14 2.75 1.11
CA GLY A 39 -12.09 1.83 2.22
C GLY A 39 -12.99 0.62 2.01
N CYS A 40 -12.64 -0.47 2.69
CA CYS A 40 -13.43 -1.70 2.68
C CYS A 40 -13.37 -2.41 4.03
N ALA A 41 -14.41 -3.19 4.32
CA ALA A 41 -14.41 -4.11 5.45
C ALA A 41 -13.46 -5.29 5.21
N PRO A 42 -13.09 -6.05 6.27
CA PRO A 42 -12.33 -7.29 6.14
C PRO A 42 -12.98 -8.22 5.12
N SER A 43 -12.25 -8.54 4.07
CA SER A 43 -12.73 -9.29 2.92
C SER A 43 -11.55 -9.79 2.09
N LYS A 44 -11.80 -10.82 1.28
CA LYS A 44 -10.82 -11.37 0.35
C LYS A 44 -11.36 -11.29 -1.06
N PHE A 45 -10.64 -10.60 -1.96
CA PHE A 45 -11.09 -10.40 -3.33
C PHE A 45 -9.91 -10.31 -4.32
N PRO A 46 -10.09 -10.79 -5.55
CA PRO A 46 -9.13 -10.58 -6.62
C PRO A 46 -9.17 -9.12 -7.10
N TRP A 47 -8.01 -8.57 -7.43
CA TRP A 47 -7.86 -7.23 -7.97
C TRP A 47 -6.80 -7.18 -9.06
N THR A 48 -7.08 -6.45 -10.13
CA THR A 48 -6.15 -6.26 -11.25
C THR A 48 -5.94 -4.78 -11.49
N TYR A 49 -4.69 -4.35 -11.47
CA TYR A 49 -4.31 -2.97 -11.71
C TYR A 49 -4.18 -2.71 -13.21
N SER A 50 -5.16 -2.05 -13.81
CA SER A 50 -5.11 -1.66 -15.24
C SER A 50 -4.12 -0.51 -15.53
N ALA A 51 -3.75 0.22 -14.48
CA ALA A 51 -2.87 1.39 -14.48
C ALA A 51 -1.93 1.29 -13.26
N LYS A 52 -0.89 2.11 -13.20
CA LYS A 52 -0.03 2.13 -12.01
C LYS A 52 -0.84 2.76 -10.87
N GLU A 53 -1.02 2.03 -9.77
CA GLU A 53 -1.73 2.56 -8.60
C GLU A 53 -0.70 2.89 -7.52
N THR A 54 -0.75 4.12 -7.03
CA THR A 54 -0.03 4.51 -5.82
C THR A 54 -1.05 4.69 -4.71
N CYS A 55 -0.84 4.07 -3.56
CA CYS A 55 -1.74 4.23 -2.42
C CYS A 55 -0.99 4.40 -1.11
N TYR A 56 -1.63 5.08 -0.16
CA TYR A 56 -1.14 5.26 1.19
C TYR A 56 -2.21 4.77 2.17
N LEU A 57 -1.87 3.77 2.98
CA LEU A 57 -2.78 3.21 3.96
C LEU A 57 -2.82 4.11 5.19
N LEU A 58 -4.00 4.65 5.50
CA LEU A 58 -4.28 5.36 6.74
C LEU A 58 -4.61 4.38 7.87
N GLU A 59 -5.37 3.34 7.55
CA GLU A 59 -5.80 2.30 8.47
C GLU A 59 -5.88 0.96 7.74
N GLY A 60 -5.72 -0.12 8.50
CA GLY A 60 -5.96 -1.48 8.02
C GLY A 60 -4.72 -2.35 7.96
N LYS A 61 -4.97 -3.62 7.66
CA LYS A 61 -3.94 -4.63 7.47
C LYS A 61 -4.37 -5.54 6.33
N VAL A 62 -3.56 -5.60 5.30
CA VAL A 62 -3.83 -6.37 4.08
C VAL A 62 -2.62 -7.22 3.75
N LYS A 63 -2.89 -8.44 3.31
CA LYS A 63 -1.87 -9.27 2.67
C LYS A 63 -2.22 -9.42 1.20
N VAL A 64 -1.34 -8.88 0.35
CA VAL A 64 -1.50 -8.91 -1.10
C VAL A 64 -0.75 -10.12 -1.64
N TYR A 65 -1.44 -10.97 -2.40
CA TYR A 65 -0.87 -12.15 -3.05
C TYR A 65 -0.84 -11.93 -4.56
N PRO A 66 0.32 -11.57 -5.15
CA PRO A 66 0.47 -11.48 -6.60
C PRO A 66 0.15 -12.80 -7.27
N ASP A 67 -0.48 -12.74 -8.44
CA ASP A 67 -0.82 -13.94 -9.20
C ASP A 67 0.43 -14.74 -9.56
N GLY A 68 0.38 -16.06 -9.40
CA GLY A 68 1.53 -16.96 -9.58
C GLY A 68 2.54 -17.01 -8.43
N SER A 69 2.29 -16.33 -7.30
CA SER A 69 3.10 -16.44 -6.08
C SER A 69 2.32 -17.04 -4.91
N GLU A 70 2.91 -17.99 -4.20
CA GLU A 70 2.40 -18.47 -2.91
C GLU A 70 2.75 -17.50 -1.76
N GLU A 71 3.69 -16.59 -2.00
CA GLU A 71 4.09 -15.57 -1.03
C GLU A 71 3.20 -14.33 -1.10
N GLY A 72 2.91 -13.76 0.07
CA GLY A 72 2.21 -12.50 0.19
C GLY A 72 3.15 -11.35 0.58
N VAL A 73 2.74 -10.14 0.21
CA VAL A 73 3.29 -8.87 0.70
C VAL A 73 2.31 -8.33 1.74
N GLU A 74 2.77 -8.19 2.99
CA GLU A 74 1.97 -7.57 4.05
C GLU A 74 2.14 -6.05 4.02
N ILE A 75 1.01 -5.35 4.02
CA ILE A 75 0.93 -3.89 4.08
C ILE A 75 -0.02 -3.49 5.20
N GLU A 76 0.32 -2.41 5.90
CA GLU A 76 -0.42 -1.94 7.07
C GLU A 76 -0.54 -0.41 7.09
N ALA A 77 -1.29 0.10 8.06
CA ALA A 77 -1.44 1.53 8.31
C ALA A 77 -0.07 2.23 8.41
N GLY A 78 0.09 3.32 7.66
CA GLY A 78 1.33 4.09 7.58
C GLY A 78 2.24 3.71 6.40
N ASP A 79 1.92 2.65 5.66
CA ASP A 79 2.70 2.23 4.50
C ASP A 79 2.28 3.02 3.24
N PHE A 80 3.28 3.35 2.41
CA PHE A 80 3.11 3.87 1.06
C PHE A 80 3.46 2.79 0.04
N ILE A 81 2.49 2.45 -0.81
CA ILE A 81 2.56 1.32 -1.72
C ILE A 81 2.44 1.81 -3.16
N VAL A 82 3.24 1.22 -4.06
CA VAL A 82 3.07 1.39 -5.50
C VAL A 82 2.89 0.01 -6.13
N PHE A 83 1.77 -0.17 -6.82
CA PHE A 83 1.45 -1.35 -7.60
C PHE A 83 1.74 -1.09 -9.08
N PRO A 84 2.46 -2.00 -9.76
CA PRO A 84 2.79 -1.84 -11.17
C PRO A 84 1.57 -2.08 -12.05
N LYS A 85 1.55 -1.37 -13.19
CA LYS A 85 0.51 -1.55 -14.22
C LYS A 85 0.52 -2.99 -14.74
N GLY A 86 -0.67 -3.58 -14.86
CA GLY A 86 -0.89 -4.92 -15.38
C GLY A 86 -0.75 -6.03 -14.34
N MET A 87 -0.49 -5.71 -13.07
CA MET A 87 -0.43 -6.71 -12.01
C MET A 87 -1.83 -7.19 -11.64
N SER A 88 -2.00 -8.51 -11.57
CA SER A 88 -3.12 -9.17 -10.89
C SER A 88 -2.67 -9.68 -9.53
N CYS A 89 -3.52 -9.52 -8.53
CA CYS A 89 -3.25 -9.98 -7.17
C CYS A 89 -4.55 -10.30 -6.43
N THR A 90 -4.46 -10.99 -5.30
CA THR A 90 -5.56 -11.16 -4.36
C THR A 90 -5.29 -10.32 -3.13
N TRP A 91 -6.24 -9.46 -2.77
CA TRP A 91 -6.23 -8.74 -1.51
C TRP A 91 -6.88 -9.60 -0.44
N ASP A 92 -6.16 -9.86 0.64
CA ASP A 92 -6.67 -10.52 1.85
C ASP A 92 -6.67 -9.51 3.00
N VAL A 93 -7.81 -8.86 3.20
CA VAL A 93 -7.98 -7.75 4.14
C VAL A 93 -8.35 -8.33 5.49
N SER A 94 -7.39 -8.32 6.42
CA SER A 94 -7.58 -8.81 7.79
C SER A 94 -8.23 -7.76 8.70
N VAL A 95 -7.90 -6.48 8.48
CA VAL A 95 -8.47 -5.34 9.22
C VAL A 95 -8.98 -4.34 8.20
N ALA A 96 -10.14 -3.72 8.47
CA ALA A 96 -10.77 -2.75 7.59
C ALA A 96 -9.76 -1.72 7.07
N VAL A 97 -9.81 -1.46 5.77
CA VAL A 97 -8.85 -0.58 5.10
C VAL A 97 -9.44 0.81 4.98
N ASP A 98 -8.62 1.82 5.25
CA ASP A 98 -8.80 3.19 4.80
C ASP A 98 -7.50 3.63 4.10
N LYS A 99 -7.57 3.98 2.82
CA LYS A 99 -6.41 4.38 2.02
C LYS A 99 -6.72 5.58 1.14
N HIS A 100 -5.69 6.40 0.92
CA HIS A 100 -5.63 7.31 -0.21
C HIS A 100 -5.07 6.57 -1.42
N TYR A 101 -5.61 6.80 -2.61
CA TYR A 101 -5.13 6.15 -3.84
C TYR A 101 -5.08 7.12 -5.02
N GLN A 102 -4.16 6.89 -5.93
CA GLN A 102 -4.03 7.62 -7.18
C GLN A 102 -3.64 6.65 -8.29
N PHE A 103 -4.35 6.74 -9.42
CA PHE A 103 -3.99 6.03 -10.65
C PHE A 103 -3.21 6.95 -11.58
N GLU A 104 -2.17 6.41 -12.21
CA GLU A 104 -1.36 7.05 -13.27
C GLU A 104 -1.48 6.31 -14.61
#